data_AF-A0A376D235-F1
#
_entry.id   AF-A0A376D235-F1
#
_cell.length_a   1.000
_cell.length_b   1.000
_cell.length_c   1.000
_cell.angle_alpha   90.00
_cell.angle_beta   90.00
_cell.angle_gamma   90.00
#
_symmetry.space_group_name_H-M   'P 1'
#
loop_
_entity.id
_entity.type
_entity.pdbx_description
1 polymer ?
#
loop_
_entity_poly.entity_id
_entity_poly.type
_entity_poly.pdbx_seq_one_letter_code
_entity_poly.pdbx_strand_id
1 'polypeptide(L)'
;MGHTTRRVIRAPAAGIMRSNVKLGDLVKEGDVIAWIGEHEIKAPLTGMVRGLLNDGLAVVGGFKIGDIDPRGETADFTSVSDKARAIGGGVLEALMMLMHQGVKATKEVLEVA
;
A
#
# COMPACT_ATOMS: atom_id res chain seq x y z
N MET A 1 -11.30 -9.33 -10.81
CA MET A 1 -10.89 -10.68 -10.36
C MET A 1 -9.48 -10.59 -9.80
N GLY A 2 -9.27 -10.58 -8.48
CA GLY A 2 -7.94 -10.30 -7.91
C GLY A 2 -7.75 -10.87 -6.51
N HIS A 3 -8.16 -12.12 -6.32
CA HIS A 3 -8.08 -12.84 -5.04
C HIS A 3 -7.11 -14.02 -5.14
N THR A 4 -5.85 -13.77 -5.50
CA THR A 4 -4.81 -14.78 -5.25
C THR A 4 -4.14 -14.41 -3.94
N THR A 5 -4.62 -15.00 -2.84
CA THR A 5 -4.15 -14.75 -1.47
C THR A 5 -2.63 -14.92 -1.32
N ARG A 6 -2.01 -15.74 -2.17
CA ARG A 6 -0.56 -15.97 -2.21
C ARG A 6 0.28 -14.73 -2.49
N ARG A 7 -0.25 -13.69 -3.14
CA ARG A 7 0.55 -12.48 -3.43
C ARG A 7 0.88 -11.65 -2.20
N VAL A 8 0.07 -11.78 -1.14
CA VAL A 8 0.18 -10.93 0.05
C VAL A 8 1.14 -11.56 1.03
N ILE A 9 2.16 -10.81 1.41
CA ILE A 9 3.17 -11.25 2.38
C ILE A 9 2.77 -10.74 3.76
N ARG A 10 2.85 -11.63 4.75
CA ARG A 10 2.52 -11.33 6.15
C ARG A 10 3.69 -11.64 7.07
N ALA A 11 3.83 -10.84 8.12
CA ALA A 11 4.83 -11.05 9.16
C ALA A 11 4.57 -12.39 9.89
N PRO A 12 5.59 -13.24 10.07
CA PRO A 12 5.45 -14.51 10.78
C PRO A 12 5.35 -14.32 12.30
N ALA A 13 5.97 -13.26 12.81
CA ALA A 13 6.04 -12.93 14.23
C ALA A 13 6.10 -11.41 14.40
N ALA A 14 6.08 -10.95 15.66
CA ALA A 14 6.36 -9.56 15.97
C ALA A 14 7.85 -9.24 15.80
N GLY A 15 8.19 -8.04 15.35
CA GLY A 15 9.56 -7.62 15.15
C GLY A 15 9.69 -6.34 14.34
N ILE A 16 10.94 -5.96 14.03
CA ILE A 16 11.25 -4.77 13.23
C ILE A 16 11.45 -5.17 11.77
N MET A 17 10.83 -4.41 10.87
CA MET A 17 10.96 -4.58 9.42
C MET A 17 12.35 -4.16 8.93
N ARG A 18 12.98 -5.01 8.12
CA ARG A 18 14.17 -4.69 7.33
C ARG A 18 14.04 -5.31 5.94
N SER A 19 14.04 -4.49 4.91
CA SER A 19 13.93 -4.90 3.51
C SER A 19 15.27 -5.28 2.91
N ASN A 20 15.27 -6.29 2.02
CA ASN A 20 16.41 -6.66 1.19
C ASN A 20 16.20 -6.31 -0.29
N VAL A 21 14.98 -5.93 -0.66
CA VAL A 21 14.55 -5.59 -2.02
C VAL A 21 13.77 -4.29 -2.00
N LYS A 22 13.56 -3.70 -3.18
CA LYS A 22 12.83 -2.45 -3.38
C LYS A 22 11.59 -2.70 -4.25
N LEU A 23 10.70 -1.70 -4.28
CA LEU A 23 9.58 -1.71 -5.22
C LEU A 23 10.12 -1.72 -6.66
N GLY A 24 9.53 -2.57 -7.49
CA GLY A 24 9.95 -2.77 -8.88
C GLY A 24 10.96 -3.90 -9.09
N ASP A 25 11.57 -4.43 -8.02
CA ASP A 25 12.51 -5.55 -8.15
C ASP A 25 11.77 -6.83 -8.54
N LEU A 26 12.43 -7.64 -9.39
CA LEU A 26 11.98 -8.99 -9.74
C LEU A 26 12.59 -10.00 -8.78
N VAL A 27 11.76 -10.89 -8.26
CA VAL A 27 12.14 -11.93 -7.30
C VAL A 27 11.63 -13.29 -7.74
N LYS A 28 12.32 -14.35 -7.35
CA LYS A 28 11.90 -15.74 -7.54
C LYS A 28 11.30 -16.29 -6.26
N GLU A 29 10.40 -17.26 -6.41
CA GLU A 29 9.86 -17.99 -5.27
C GLU A 29 10.99 -18.57 -4.40
N GLY A 30 10.93 -18.30 -3.10
CA GLY A 30 11.95 -18.71 -2.13
C GLY A 30 13.06 -17.69 -1.87
N ASP A 31 13.21 -16.64 -2.68
CA ASP A 31 14.19 -15.57 -2.43
C ASP A 31 13.92 -14.86 -1.10
N VAL A 32 14.97 -14.52 -0.35
CA VAL A 32 14.84 -13.74 0.89
C VAL A 32 14.66 -12.26 0.54
N ILE A 33 13.45 -11.74 0.76
CA ILE A 33 13.05 -10.39 0.35
C ILE A 33 13.07 -9.38 1.50
N ALA A 34 12.94 -9.85 2.75
CA ALA A 34 12.93 -9.01 3.94
C ALA A 34 13.20 -9.84 5.20
N TRP A 35 13.30 -9.15 6.33
CA TRP A 35 13.43 -9.71 7.67
C TRP A 35 12.45 -9.03 8.61
N ILE A 36 11.88 -9.81 9.53
CA ILE A 36 11.15 -9.31 10.69
C ILE A 36 11.88 -9.78 11.95
N GLY A 37 12.66 -8.88 12.56
CA GLY A 37 13.66 -9.26 13.56
C GLY A 37 14.65 -10.28 12.94
N GLU A 38 14.75 -11.46 13.56
CA GLU A 38 15.61 -12.56 13.08
C GLU A 38 14.92 -13.52 12.09
N HIS A 39 13.66 -13.26 11.72
CA HIS A 39 12.91 -14.14 10.83
C HIS A 39 13.05 -13.71 9.36
N GLU A 40 13.55 -14.62 8.52
CA GLU A 40 13.56 -14.45 7.07
C GLU A 40 12.14 -14.43 6.49
N ILE A 41 11.91 -13.49 5.59
CA ILE A 41 10.71 -13.43 4.77
C ILE A 41 11.09 -13.86 3.36
N LYS A 42 10.52 -14.98 2.92
CA LYS A 42 10.72 -15.52 1.58
C LYS A 42 9.61 -15.05 0.63
N ALA A 43 9.96 -14.83 -0.63
CA ALA A 43 9.00 -14.55 -1.68
C ALA A 43 8.05 -15.76 -1.86
N PRO A 44 6.72 -15.58 -1.68
CA PRO A 44 5.75 -16.67 -1.82
C PRO A 44 5.49 -17.10 -3.27
N LEU A 45 5.98 -16.34 -4.24
CA LEU A 45 5.88 -16.60 -5.68
C LEU A 45 6.90 -15.77 -6.45
N THR A 46 7.23 -16.20 -7.66
CA THR A 46 8.02 -15.43 -8.62
C THR A 46 7.21 -14.27 -9.20
N GLY A 47 7.78 -13.06 -9.22
CA GLY A 47 7.10 -11.87 -9.74
C GLY A 47 7.81 -10.57 -9.39
N MET A 48 7.08 -9.45 -9.46
CA MET A 48 7.59 -8.11 -9.15
C MET A 48 7.10 -7.63 -7.80
N VAL A 49 8.00 -7.06 -6.98
CA VAL A 49 7.65 -6.45 -5.69
C VAL A 49 6.88 -5.15 -5.95
N ARG A 50 5.61 -5.11 -5.54
CA ARG A 50 4.69 -3.99 -5.78
C ARG A 50 4.30 -3.21 -4.52
N GLY A 51 4.35 -3.87 -3.37
CA GLY A 51 4.14 -3.25 -2.08
C GLY A 51 5.15 -3.79 -1.07
N LEU A 52 5.73 -2.91 -0.26
CA LEU A 52 6.65 -3.28 0.80
C LEU A 52 6.54 -2.24 1.92
N LEU A 53 6.58 -2.72 3.16
CA LEU A 53 6.58 -1.88 4.35
C LEU A 53 7.96 -1.20 4.50
N ASN A 54 7.98 0.04 5.00
CA ASN A 54 9.22 0.75 5.26
C ASN A 54 10.04 0.10 6.38
N ASP A 55 11.36 0.21 6.26
CA ASP A 55 12.31 -0.25 7.27
C ASP A 55 12.13 0.47 8.61
N GLY A 56 12.45 -0.23 9.69
CA GLY A 56 12.40 0.30 11.06
C GLY A 56 11.01 0.26 11.69
N LEU A 57 9.96 -0.10 10.95
CA LEU A 57 8.61 -0.21 11.50
C LEU A 57 8.44 -1.50 12.31
N ALA A 58 7.86 -1.37 13.50
CA ALA A 58 7.46 -2.50 14.33
C ALA A 58 6.13 -3.09 13.82
N VAL A 59 6.09 -4.42 13.70
CA VAL A 59 4.90 -5.16 13.28
C VAL A 59 4.57 -6.26 14.27
N VAL A 60 3.34 -6.75 14.22
CA VAL A 60 2.86 -7.94 14.93
C VAL A 60 2.70 -9.12 13.97
N GLY A 61 2.63 -10.34 14.49
CA GLY A 61 2.36 -11.54 13.68
C GLY A 61 1.07 -11.40 12.87
N GLY A 62 1.12 -11.83 11.61
CA GLY A 62 0.02 -11.75 10.65
C GLY A 62 -0.15 -10.38 9.97
N PHE A 63 0.59 -9.34 10.39
CA PHE A 63 0.54 -8.01 9.78
C PHE A 63 0.96 -8.06 8.31
N LYS A 64 0.28 -7.32 7.42
CA LYS A 64 0.66 -7.28 6.00
C LYS A 64 1.93 -6.43 5.85
N ILE A 65 2.97 -7.01 5.26
CA ILE A 65 4.25 -6.33 5.07
C ILE A 65 4.60 -6.07 3.60
N GLY A 66 3.89 -6.69 2.66
CA GLY A 66 4.11 -6.44 1.24
C GLY A 66 3.23 -7.26 0.32
N ASP A 67 3.46 -7.11 -0.98
CA ASP A 67 2.91 -7.98 -2.02
C ASP A 67 3.77 -8.07 -3.28
N ILE A 68 3.71 -9.23 -3.93
CA ILE A 68 4.39 -9.55 -5.19
C ILE A 68 3.36 -9.78 -6.29
N ASP A 69 3.48 -9.07 -7.41
CA ASP A 69 2.64 -9.26 -8.57
C ASP A 69 3.19 -10.38 -9.48
N PRO A 70 2.43 -11.46 -9.71
CA PRO A 70 2.89 -12.58 -10.53
C PRO A 70 3.10 -12.23 -12.00
N ARG A 71 2.64 -11.06 -12.46
CA ARG A 71 2.87 -10.57 -13.84
C ARG A 71 4.33 -10.21 -14.12
N GLY A 72 5.19 -10.15 -13.11
CA GLY A 72 6.63 -9.91 -13.26
C GLY A 72 6.91 -8.60 -13.97
N GLU A 73 7.73 -8.63 -15.03
CA GLU A 73 8.13 -7.45 -15.82
C GLU A 73 6.97 -6.63 -16.39
N THR A 74 5.82 -7.27 -16.62
CA THR A 74 4.62 -6.58 -17.15
C THR A 74 3.77 -5.93 -16.05
N ALA A 75 4.14 -6.12 -14.77
CA ALA A 75 3.52 -5.41 -13.67
C ALA A 75 4.03 -3.97 -13.65
N ASP A 76 3.10 -3.03 -13.58
CA ASP A 76 3.45 -1.64 -13.32
C ASP A 76 3.47 -1.44 -11.81
N PHE A 77 4.63 -1.16 -11.20
CA PHE A 77 4.76 -0.88 -9.77
C PHE A 77 4.48 0.58 -9.40
N THR A 78 4.42 1.47 -10.39
CA THR A 78 4.25 2.92 -10.24
C THR A 78 2.79 3.36 -10.27
N SER A 79 1.89 2.58 -10.90
CA SER A 79 0.46 2.92 -10.89
C SER A 79 -0.19 2.77 -9.53
N VAL A 80 -0.97 3.78 -9.16
CA VAL A 80 -1.89 3.73 -8.03
C VAL A 80 -3.03 2.76 -8.34
N SER A 81 -3.33 1.85 -7.41
CA SER A 81 -4.45 0.92 -7.57
C SER A 81 -5.80 1.65 -7.70
N ASP A 82 -6.75 1.05 -8.43
CA ASP A 82 -8.09 1.64 -8.59
C ASP A 82 -8.79 1.88 -7.25
N LYS A 83 -8.55 1.00 -6.26
CA LYS A 83 -9.06 1.18 -4.89
C LYS A 83 -8.50 2.44 -4.25
N ALA A 84 -7.18 2.64 -4.32
CA ALA A 84 -6.55 3.82 -3.75
C ALA A 84 -6.99 5.10 -4.48
N ARG A 85 -7.14 5.04 -5.82
CA ARG A 85 -7.68 6.15 -6.62
C ARG A 85 -9.11 6.50 -6.24
N ALA A 86 -9.98 5.49 -6.05
CA ALA A 86 -11.37 5.71 -5.65
C ALA A 86 -11.47 6.31 -4.24
N ILE A 87 -10.68 5.83 -3.27
CA ILE A 87 -10.64 6.40 -1.92
C ILE A 87 -10.14 7.84 -1.96
N GLY A 88 -9.04 8.10 -2.67
CA GLY A 88 -8.51 9.46 -2.82
C GLY A 88 -9.50 10.41 -3.50
N GLY A 89 -10.19 9.94 -4.55
CA GLY A 89 -11.24 10.68 -5.23
C GLY A 89 -12.39 11.06 -4.29
N GLY A 90 -12.93 10.10 -3.53
CA GLY A 90 -14.01 10.37 -2.57
C GLY A 90 -13.62 11.36 -1.47
N VAL A 91 -12.38 11.30 -0.98
CA VAL A 91 -11.86 12.29 0.00
C VAL A 91 -11.78 13.69 -0.62
N LEU A 92 -11.27 13.79 -1.84
CA LEU A 92 -11.19 15.06 -2.56
C LEU A 92 -12.57 15.67 -2.78
N GLU A 93 -13.55 14.86 -3.22
CA GLU A 93 -14.94 15.28 -3.41
C GLU A 93 -15.55 15.81 -2.09
N ALA A 94 -15.36 15.10 -0.98
CA ALA A 94 -15.87 15.52 0.33
C ALA A 94 -15.27 16.87 0.77
N LEU A 95 -13.96 17.08 0.57
CA LEU A 95 -13.29 18.36 0.87
C LEU A 95 -13.84 19.49 0.00
N MET A 96 -14.02 19.26 -1.30
CA MET A 96 -14.59 20.25 -2.22
C MET A 96 -16.02 20.64 -1.81
N MET A 97 -16.84 19.67 -1.39
CA MET A 97 -18.19 19.94 -0.88
C MET A 97 -18.17 20.81 0.37
N LEU A 98 -17.32 20.47 1.36
CA LEU A 98 -17.19 21.24 2.60
C LEU A 98 -16.69 22.67 2.35
N MET A 99 -15.69 22.84 1.49
CA MET A 99 -15.17 24.15 1.11
C MET A 99 -16.25 24.99 0.39
N HIS A 100 -17.02 24.38 -0.53
CA HIS A 100 -18.09 25.08 -1.23
C HIS A 100 -19.25 25.49 -0.29
N GLN A 101 -19.60 24.64 0.67
CA GLN A 101 -20.60 24.98 1.69
C GLN A 101 -20.13 26.12 2.61
N GLY A 102 -18.86 26.12 3.02
CA GLY A 102 -18.27 27.21 3.79
C GLY A 102 -18.29 28.55 3.05
N VAL A 103 -18.02 28.54 1.73
CA VAL A 103 -18.13 29.73 0.87
C VAL A 103 -19.57 30.23 0.79
N LYS A 104 -20.56 29.34 0.64
CA LYS A 104 -21.98 29.72 0.62
C LYS A 104 -22.46 30.35 1.93
N ALA A 105 -22.12 29.72 3.07
CA ALA A 105 -22.48 30.25 4.39
C ALA A 105 -21.86 31.64 4.64
N THR A 106 -20.61 31.86 4.21
CA THR A 106 -19.94 33.16 4.34
C THR A 106 -20.59 34.23 3.45
N LYS A 107 -21.07 33.85 2.26
CA LYS A 107 -21.72 34.76 1.32
C LYS A 107 -23.13 35.17 1.77
N GLU A 108 -23.91 34.24 2.34
CA GLU A 108 -25.21 34.56 2.95
C GLU A 108 -25.06 35.55 4.11
N VAL A 109 -24.04 35.43 4.96
CA VAL A 109 -23.81 36.39 6.06
C VAL A 109 -23.46 37.79 5.54
N LEU A 110 -22.74 37.90 4.42
CA LEU A 110 -22.36 39.19 3.82
C LEU A 110 -23.50 39.85 3.03
N GLU A 111 -24.45 39.09 2.48
CA GLU A 111 -25.61 39.64 1.76
C GLU A 111 -26.74 40.08 2.70
N VAL A 112 -26.73 39.62 3.96
CA VAL A 112 -27.76 39.95 4.98
C VAL A 112 -27.31 41.13 5.89
N ALA A 113 -26.06 41.57 5.81
CA ALA A 113 -25.50 42.73 6.52
C ALA A 113 -25.55 44.01 5.67
#